data_AF-A0A3D2R873-F1
#
_entry.id   AF-A0A3D2R873-F1
#
_cell.length_a   1.000
_cell.length_b   1.000
_cell.length_c   1.000
_cell.angle_alpha   90.00
_cell.angle_beta   90.00
_cell.angle_gamma   90.00
#
_symmetry.space_group_name_H-M   'P 1'
#
loop_
_entity.id
_entity.type
_entity.pdbx_description
1 polymer ?
#
loop_
_entity_poly.entity_id
_entity_poly.type
_entity_poly.pdbx_seq_one_letter_code
_entity_poly.pdbx_strand_id
1 'polypeptide(L)'
;MKILSNYLLIFGMITLTLVGCKDNTKSLVDQEPIPGIILENMDTLVSPTEDFYSYVNGNWMKTNTIPDDESRWGGFGVLRKSTRNDVLDILYTSKELGVYQEGSDQHKALMLFESELDTVARNEAGVSPLMPLLEK
;
A
#
# COMPACT_ATOMS: atom_id res chain seq x y z
N MET A 1 -37.70 53.17 49.74
CA MET A 1 -38.61 53.96 48.88
C MET A 1 -37.98 54.03 47.49
N LYS A 2 -37.97 52.90 46.80
CA LYS A 2 -38.95 52.50 45.77
C LYS A 2 -38.66 53.03 44.34
N ILE A 3 -37.62 53.83 44.11
CA ILE A 3 -37.36 54.39 42.75
C ILE A 3 -36.08 53.86 42.08
N LEU A 4 -35.12 53.31 42.83
CA LEU A 4 -33.90 52.68 42.27
C LEU A 4 -34.06 51.18 41.97
N SER A 5 -35.18 50.57 42.36
CA SER A 5 -35.45 49.13 42.20
C SER A 5 -36.02 48.75 40.83
N ASN A 6 -36.40 49.72 39.98
CA ASN A 6 -37.04 49.48 38.69
C ASN A 6 -36.12 49.58 37.47
N TYR A 7 -34.88 50.04 37.64
CA TYR A 7 -33.88 50.03 36.55
C TYR A 7 -33.07 48.73 36.49
N LEU A 8 -33.30 47.82 37.45
CA LEU A 8 -32.66 46.51 37.48
C LEU A 8 -33.32 45.46 36.56
N LEU A 9 -34.42 45.83 35.88
CA LEU A 9 -35.22 44.90 35.06
C LEU A 9 -35.28 45.22 33.57
N ILE A 10 -34.59 46.27 33.09
CA ILE A 10 -34.63 46.67 31.66
C ILE A 10 -33.24 46.64 30.98
N PHE A 11 -32.16 46.30 31.70
CA PHE A 11 -30.83 46.10 31.09
C PHE A 11 -30.46 44.61 30.92
N GLY A 12 -31.46 43.73 30.90
CA GLY A 12 -31.29 42.27 30.77
C GLY A 12 -31.37 41.73 29.34
N MET A 13 -31.33 42.57 28.31
CA MET A 13 -31.63 42.10 26.95
C MET A 13 -30.97 42.88 25.82
N ILE A 14 -29.69 43.26 25.96
CA ILE A 14 -28.91 43.78 24.84
C ILE A 14 -27.51 43.14 24.84
N THR A 15 -27.26 42.41 23.75
CA THR A 15 -25.95 42.03 23.18
C THR A 15 -25.15 40.95 23.90
N LEU A 16 -25.69 39.74 23.82
CA LEU A 16 -24.96 38.49 23.73
C LEU A 16 -24.36 38.33 22.32
N THR A 17 -23.27 39.01 21.98
CA THR A 17 -22.41 38.70 20.82
C THR A 17 -21.06 39.39 21.00
N LEU A 18 -19.98 38.78 20.49
CA LEU A 18 -18.57 39.24 20.51
C LEU A 18 -17.63 38.56 21.53
N VAL A 19 -17.64 37.22 21.62
CA VAL A 19 -16.39 36.46 21.80
C VAL A 19 -16.47 35.22 20.91
N GLY A 20 -15.89 35.31 19.71
CA GLY A 20 -15.96 34.24 18.72
C GLY A 20 -14.98 34.41 17.56
N CYS A 21 -13.78 34.91 17.80
CA CYS A 21 -12.64 34.73 16.88
C CYS A 21 -11.59 33.90 17.61
N LYS A 22 -11.68 32.58 17.46
CA LYS A 22 -10.54 31.69 17.65
C LYS A 22 -9.95 31.51 16.26
N ASP A 23 -8.91 32.27 15.96
CA ASP A 23 -8.08 32.06 14.77
C ASP A 23 -7.34 30.73 14.93
N ASN A 24 -8.07 29.64 14.67
CA ASN A 24 -7.49 28.36 14.33
C ASN A 24 -7.18 28.42 12.83
N THR A 25 -6.15 29.18 12.45
CA THR A 25 -5.49 28.94 11.16
C THR A 25 -4.71 27.64 11.29
N LYS A 26 -5.42 26.51 11.36
CA LYS A 26 -4.88 25.24 10.86
C LYS A 26 -4.83 25.40 9.35
N SER A 27 -3.75 25.99 8.87
CA SER A 27 -3.27 25.69 7.52
C SER A 27 -2.74 24.27 7.58
N LEU A 28 -3.66 23.32 7.47
CA LEU A 28 -3.41 21.97 7.04
C LEU A 28 -4.52 21.75 6.04
N VAL A 29 -4.18 21.96 4.78
CA VAL A 29 -4.91 21.33 3.70
C VAL A 29 -4.74 19.83 3.97
N ASP A 30 -5.62 19.24 4.78
CA ASP A 30 -5.86 17.80 4.72
C ASP A 30 -6.47 17.59 3.34
N GLN A 31 -5.62 17.51 2.32
CA GLN A 31 -6.02 17.02 1.03
C GLN A 31 -6.41 15.57 1.26
N GLU A 32 -7.71 15.31 1.19
CA GLU A 32 -8.21 13.96 0.92
C GLU A 32 -7.33 13.36 -0.19
N PRO A 33 -6.69 12.20 0.06
CA PRO A 33 -5.76 11.63 -0.91
C PRO A 33 -6.51 11.46 -2.23
N ILE A 34 -6.02 12.13 -3.28
CA ILE A 34 -6.66 12.07 -4.59
C ILE A 34 -6.66 10.59 -5.01
N PRO A 35 -7.84 9.95 -5.15
CA PRO A 35 -7.88 8.54 -5.43
C PRO A 35 -7.21 8.24 -6.77
N GLY A 36 -6.25 7.32 -6.77
CA GLY A 36 -5.67 6.73 -7.97
C GLY A 36 -4.49 7.47 -8.61
N ILE A 37 -4.13 8.68 -8.14
CA ILE A 37 -2.93 9.39 -8.63
C ILE A 37 -2.02 9.77 -7.46
N ILE A 38 -0.77 9.31 -7.53
CA ILE A 38 0.28 9.64 -6.55
C ILE A 38 0.99 10.90 -7.04
N LEU A 39 0.57 12.07 -6.54
CA LEU A 39 1.08 13.37 -7.01
C LEU A 39 2.58 13.53 -6.75
N GLU A 40 3.12 12.86 -5.74
CA GLU A 40 4.53 12.89 -5.36
C GLU A 40 5.43 12.32 -6.45
N ASN A 41 4.90 11.44 -7.32
CA ASN A 41 5.63 10.86 -8.45
C ASN A 41 5.79 11.83 -9.63
N MET A 42 4.96 12.88 -9.69
CA MET A 42 4.94 13.84 -10.80
C MET A 42 6.08 14.86 -10.71
N ASP A 43 6.63 15.25 -11.86
CA ASP A 43 7.55 16.38 -11.99
C ASP A 43 6.85 17.53 -12.70
N THR A 44 6.25 18.43 -11.92
CA THR A 44 5.43 19.54 -12.43
C THR A 44 6.25 20.67 -13.06
N LEU A 45 7.59 20.58 -13.03
CA LEU A 45 8.48 21.51 -13.75
C LEU A 45 8.59 21.18 -15.24
N VAL A 46 8.22 19.95 -15.64
CA VAL A 46 8.18 19.52 -17.04
C VAL A 46 6.83 19.91 -17.65
N SER A 47 6.83 20.51 -18.85
CA SER A 47 5.56 20.77 -19.54
C SER A 47 4.88 19.45 -19.97
N PRO A 48 3.61 19.21 -19.62
CA PRO A 48 2.89 18.00 -20.03
C PRO A 48 2.67 17.89 -21.55
N THR A 49 2.77 18.99 -22.30
CA THR A 49 2.64 18.99 -23.76
C THR A 49 3.92 18.56 -24.48
N GLU A 50 5.07 18.68 -23.81
CA GLU A 50 6.39 18.37 -24.39
C GLU A 50 6.83 16.95 -24.03
N ASP A 51 6.68 16.57 -22.74
CA ASP A 51 6.98 15.22 -22.27
C ASP A 51 6.01 14.84 -21.13
N PHE A 52 4.89 14.25 -21.53
CA PHE A 52 3.88 13.80 -20.59
C PHE A 52 4.37 12.69 -19.64
N TYR A 53 5.31 11.85 -20.09
CA TYR A 53 5.82 10.75 -19.25
C TYR A 53 6.63 11.30 -18.08
N SER A 54 7.56 12.22 -18.35
CA SER A 54 8.36 12.88 -17.32
C SER A 54 7.52 13.78 -16.43
N TYR A 55 6.49 14.46 -16.97
CA TYR A 55 5.54 15.20 -16.15
C TYR A 55 4.83 14.31 -15.11
N VAL A 56 4.35 13.13 -15.52
CA VAL A 56 3.61 12.23 -14.61
C VAL A 56 4.51 11.40 -13.70
N ASN A 57 5.70 10.99 -14.16
CA ASN A 57 6.54 9.99 -13.45
C ASN A 57 7.94 10.50 -13.08
N GLY A 58 8.28 11.76 -13.37
CA GLY A 58 9.65 12.26 -13.31
C GLY A 58 10.29 12.15 -11.93
N ASN A 59 9.55 12.38 -10.84
CA ASN A 59 10.08 12.19 -9.49
C ASN A 59 10.20 10.71 -9.12
N TRP A 60 9.30 9.85 -9.59
CA TRP A 60 9.43 8.40 -9.40
C TRP A 60 10.70 7.88 -10.08
N MET A 61 10.96 8.30 -11.32
CA MET A 61 12.16 7.90 -12.06
C MET A 61 13.47 8.36 -11.40
N LYS A 62 13.47 9.48 -10.66
CA LYS A 62 14.64 10.01 -9.96
C LYS A 62 14.92 9.31 -8.63
N THR A 63 13.87 8.95 -7.91
CA THR A 63 13.97 8.51 -6.51
C THR A 63 13.88 7.00 -6.35
N ASN A 64 13.21 6.31 -7.27
CA ASN A 64 13.00 4.88 -7.17
C ASN A 64 14.15 4.08 -7.83
N THR A 65 14.68 3.09 -7.13
CA THR A 65 15.69 2.16 -7.65
C THR A 65 15.06 0.85 -8.11
N ILE A 66 15.65 0.21 -9.11
CA ILE A 66 15.31 -1.17 -9.47
C ILE A 66 15.87 -2.08 -8.35
N PRO A 67 15.05 -2.92 -7.69
CA PRO A 67 15.54 -3.88 -6.71
C PRO A 67 16.57 -4.85 -7.32
N ASP A 68 17.55 -5.29 -6.52
CA ASP A 68 18.65 -6.14 -6.99
C ASP A 68 18.18 -7.51 -7.55
N ASP A 69 17.00 -7.97 -7.12
CA ASP A 69 16.36 -9.21 -7.56
C ASP A 69 15.49 -9.05 -8.81
N GLU A 70 15.45 -7.85 -9.40
CA GLU A 70 14.56 -7.50 -10.51
C GLU A 70 15.32 -6.91 -11.69
N SER A 71 14.97 -7.33 -12.91
CA SER A 71 15.55 -6.79 -14.15
C SER A 71 14.91 -5.47 -14.60
N ARG A 72 13.73 -5.17 -14.07
CA ARG A 72 12.94 -3.97 -14.38
C ARG A 72 12.01 -3.67 -13.22
N TRP A 73 11.68 -2.39 -13.04
CA TRP A 73 10.78 -1.98 -11.97
C TRP A 73 9.80 -0.91 -12.43
N GLY A 74 8.63 -0.87 -11.79
CA GLY A 74 7.50 -0.02 -12.14
C GLY A 74 6.23 -0.51 -11.47
N GLY A 75 5.08 0.13 -11.75
CA GLY A 75 3.81 -0.19 -11.09
C GLY A 75 3.42 -1.69 -11.14
N PHE A 76 3.61 -2.36 -12.28
CA PHE A 76 3.37 -3.80 -12.39
C PHE A 76 4.37 -4.66 -11.61
N GLY A 77 5.61 -4.20 -11.43
CA GLY A 77 6.61 -4.88 -10.61
C GLY A 77 6.22 -4.81 -9.13
N VAL A 78 5.85 -3.61 -8.67
CA VAL A 78 5.33 -3.38 -7.30
C VAL A 78 4.13 -4.26 -7.02
N LEU A 79 3.13 -4.25 -7.91
CA LEU A 79 1.93 -5.08 -7.75
C LEU A 79 2.27 -6.58 -7.72
N ARG A 80 3.11 -7.06 -8.65
CA ARG A 80 3.52 -8.46 -8.69
C ARG A 80 4.22 -8.89 -7.40
N LYS A 81 5.12 -8.06 -6.86
CA LYS A 81 5.85 -8.36 -5.62
C LYS A 81 4.89 -8.44 -4.44
N SER A 82 3.94 -7.51 -4.33
CA SER A 82 2.88 -7.57 -3.31
C SER A 82 2.06 -8.85 -3.42
N THR A 83 1.54 -9.17 -4.61
CA THR A 83 0.72 -10.37 -4.80
C THR A 83 1.49 -11.67 -4.53
N ARG A 84 2.79 -11.72 -4.84
CA ARG A 84 3.63 -12.87 -4.47
C ARG A 84 3.73 -13.05 -2.97
N ASN A 85 3.86 -11.96 -2.21
CA ASN A 85 3.87 -12.03 -0.74
C ASN A 85 2.52 -12.50 -0.22
N ASP A 86 1.40 -11.99 -0.74
CA ASP A 86 0.07 -12.43 -0.33
C ASP A 86 -0.12 -13.94 -0.56
N VAL A 87 0.35 -14.47 -1.69
CA VAL A 87 0.29 -15.91 -1.99
C VAL A 87 1.18 -16.72 -1.04
N LEU A 88 2.38 -16.22 -0.71
CA LEU A 88 3.26 -16.87 0.27
C LEU A 88 2.60 -16.92 1.65
N ASP A 89 2.00 -15.83 2.10
CA ASP A 89 1.31 -15.75 3.38
C ASP A 89 0.12 -16.72 3.44
N ILE A 90 -0.62 -16.85 2.34
CA ILE A 90 -1.69 -17.85 2.20
C ILE A 90 -1.11 -19.27 2.34
N LEU A 91 -0.03 -19.59 1.63
CA LEU A 91 0.60 -20.92 1.69
C LEU A 91 1.10 -21.26 3.11
N TYR A 92 1.77 -20.31 3.78
CA TYR A 92 2.21 -20.50 5.16
C TYR A 92 1.04 -20.69 6.12
N THR A 93 0.03 -19.83 6.03
CA THR A 93 -1.17 -19.93 6.88
C THR A 93 -1.92 -21.24 6.64
N SER A 94 -2.06 -21.66 5.37
CA SER A 94 -2.67 -22.94 5.00
C SER A 94 -1.91 -24.12 5.56
N LYS A 95 -0.57 -24.09 5.53
CA LYS A 95 0.26 -25.14 6.11
C LYS A 95 0.07 -25.25 7.63
N GLU A 96 -0.02 -24.13 8.34
CA GLU A 96 -0.15 -24.11 9.79
C GLU A 96 -1.54 -24.51 10.28
N LEU A 97 -2.60 -24.07 9.60
CA LEU A 97 -3.98 -24.16 10.09
C LEU A 97 -4.84 -25.19 9.36
N GLY A 98 -4.40 -25.65 8.20
CA GLY A 98 -5.21 -26.47 7.30
C GLY A 98 -5.02 -27.98 7.52
N VAL A 99 -6.13 -28.72 7.48
CA VAL A 99 -6.12 -30.16 7.25
C VAL A 99 -6.78 -30.41 5.91
N TYR A 100 -5.97 -30.78 4.91
CA TYR A 100 -6.44 -30.98 3.54
C TYR A 100 -6.43 -32.47 3.20
N GLN A 101 -7.48 -32.92 2.53
CA GLN A 101 -7.57 -34.29 2.04
C GLN A 101 -6.41 -34.57 1.07
N GLU A 102 -5.78 -35.74 1.21
CA GLU A 102 -4.76 -36.21 0.28
C GLU A 102 -5.29 -36.17 -1.17
N GLY A 103 -4.48 -35.65 -2.08
CA GLY A 103 -4.85 -35.49 -3.49
C GLY A 103 -5.77 -34.30 -3.82
N SER A 104 -6.27 -33.55 -2.82
CA SER A 104 -6.96 -32.28 -3.07
C SER A 104 -6.03 -31.22 -3.66
N ASP A 105 -6.59 -30.18 -4.27
CA ASP A 105 -5.79 -29.11 -4.89
C ASP A 105 -4.98 -28.33 -3.85
N GLN A 106 -5.54 -28.12 -2.66
CA GLN A 106 -4.84 -27.48 -1.54
C GLN A 106 -3.67 -28.32 -1.06
N HIS A 107 -3.89 -29.64 -0.90
CA HIS A 107 -2.82 -30.57 -0.53
C HIS A 107 -1.70 -30.57 -1.59
N LYS A 108 -2.04 -30.64 -2.88
CA LYS A 108 -1.06 -30.61 -3.98
C LYS A 108 -0.29 -29.29 -4.03
N ALA A 109 -0.96 -28.15 -3.82
CA ALA A 109 -0.31 -26.84 -3.81
C ALA A 109 0.74 -26.74 -2.69
N LEU A 110 0.41 -27.22 -1.48
CA LEU A 110 1.36 -27.28 -0.37
C LEU A 110 2.52 -28.23 -0.64
N MET A 111 2.24 -29.44 -1.13
CA MET A 111 3.27 -30.43 -1.45
C MET A 111 4.24 -29.91 -2.52
N LEU A 112 3.72 -29.24 -3.56
CA LEU A 112 4.56 -28.62 -4.59
C LEU A 112 5.45 -27.53 -3.98
N PHE A 113 4.87 -26.63 -3.17
CA PHE A 113 5.61 -25.57 -2.51
C PHE A 113 6.72 -26.11 -1.60
N GLU A 114 6.44 -27.13 -0.80
CA GLU A 114 7.44 -27.76 0.07
C GLU A 114 8.55 -28.46 -0.72
N SER A 115 8.21 -29.10 -1.85
CA SER A 115 9.21 -29.76 -2.69
C SER A 115 10.24 -28.79 -3.28
N GLU A 116 9.84 -27.55 -3.59
CA GLU A 116 10.75 -26.50 -4.07
C GLU A 116 11.66 -25.96 -2.95
N LEU A 117 11.20 -25.99 -1.69
CA LEU A 117 11.98 -25.54 -0.54
C LEU A 117 13.00 -26.57 -0.06
N ASP A 118 12.80 -27.86 -0.34
CA ASP A 118 13.72 -28.93 0.05
C ASP A 118 14.97 -29.00 -0.85
N THR A 119 15.84 -28.03 -0.66
CA THR A 119 17.12 -27.97 -1.37
C THR A 119 18.08 -29.11 -1.01
N VAL A 120 17.89 -29.78 0.14
CA VAL A 120 18.75 -30.88 0.58
C VAL A 120 18.45 -32.12 -0.27
N ALA A 121 17.19 -32.55 -0.33
CA ALA A 121 16.77 -33.68 -1.15
C ALA A 121 17.04 -33.42 -2.64
N ARG A 122 16.80 -32.19 -3.12
CA ARG A 122 17.13 -31.79 -4.51
C ARG A 122 18.61 -31.97 -4.81
N ASN A 123 19.49 -31.52 -3.91
CA ASN A 123 20.93 -31.60 -4.12
C ASN A 123 21.44 -33.06 -4.03
N GLU A 124 20.87 -33.87 -3.16
CA GLU A 124 21.17 -35.31 -3.05
C GLU A 124 20.76 -36.07 -4.33
N ALA A 125 19.59 -35.76 -4.90
CA ALA A 125 19.13 -36.37 -6.14
C ALA A 125 20.03 -36.03 -7.35
N GLY A 126 20.64 -34.84 -7.35
CA GLY A 126 21.53 -34.37 -8.40
C GLY A 126 20.86 -34.35 -9.77
N VAL A 127 21.58 -34.79 -10.81
CA VAL A 127 21.05 -34.86 -12.19
C VAL A 127 20.34 -36.18 -12.50
N SER A 128 20.30 -37.12 -11.56
CA SER A 128 19.72 -38.45 -11.77
C SER A 128 18.29 -38.41 -12.32
N PRO A 129 17.38 -37.52 -11.87
CA PRO A 129 16.03 -37.43 -12.43
C PRO A 129 15.97 -37.02 -13.91
N LEU A 130 17.03 -36.39 -14.44
CA LEU A 130 17.10 -35.94 -15.83
C LEU A 130 17.67 -37.01 -16.77
N MET A 131 18.47 -37.95 -16.27
CA MET A 131 19.20 -38.94 -17.09
C MET A 131 18.30 -39.73 -18.05
N PRO A 132 17.11 -40.25 -17.64
CA PRO A 132 16.25 -41.00 -18.56
C PRO A 132 15.71 -40.19 -19.75
N LEU A 133 15.75 -38.85 -19.67
CA LEU A 133 15.35 -37.95 -20.76
C LEU A 133 16.52 -37.61 -21.69
N LEU A 134 17.76 -37.66 -21.18
CA LEU A 134 18.98 -37.33 -21.93
C LEU A 134 19.59 -38.53 -22.65
N GLU A 135 19.31 -39.75 -22.18
CA GLU A 135 19.80 -41.01 -22.78
C GLU A 135 18.95 -41.50 -23.96
N LYS A 136 17.99 -40.70 -24.41
CA LYS A 136 17.16 -40.95 -25.60
C LYS A 136 17.70 -40.21 -26.81
#